data_AF-A0A158NIS5-F1
#
_entry.id   AF-A0A158NIS5-F1
#
_cell.length_a   1.000
_cell.length_b   1.000
_cell.length_c   1.000
_cell.angle_alpha   90.00
_cell.angle_beta   90.00
_cell.angle_gamma   90.00
#
_symmetry.space_group_name_H-M   'P 1'
#
loop_
_entity.id
_entity.type
_entity.pdbx_description
1 polymer ?
#
loop_
_entity_poly.entity_id
_entity_poly.type
_entity_poly.pdbx_seq_one_letter_code
_entity_poly.pdbx_strand_id
1 'polypeptide(L)'
;MMYLYVGFIFFVCNHVTWSQDLAFPIDEETSHVSGGNSTVIDDRIPISIPGRCPKDMLLYPGDSAKDAWVCDCRPRFLYFPLNNSCYEAYRQGPCPPKNYVVLPEDDAVPRCMENPCLKDGEVPFNGTCYPLRTIGGPCAPDGVIGVNETTFQLECVETSIAPFIIIDAPSRTCPPGSRRSTLGVCKKVKRYNRVRRSVSG
;
A
#
# COMPACT_ATOMS: atom_id res chain seq x y z
N MET A 1 -44.98 -31.37 34.73
CA MET A 1 -44.66 -31.34 33.29
C MET A 1 -44.42 -29.92 32.74
N MET A 2 -44.02 -28.94 33.57
CA MET A 2 -43.62 -27.58 33.11
C MET A 2 -42.13 -27.32 33.31
N TYR A 3 -41.50 -27.95 34.32
CA TYR A 3 -40.10 -27.70 34.69
C TYR A 3 -39.04 -28.42 33.82
N LEU A 4 -39.44 -29.43 33.03
CA LEU A 4 -38.50 -30.13 32.13
C LEU A 4 -38.25 -29.37 30.81
N TYR A 5 -39.18 -28.49 30.39
CA TYR A 5 -39.00 -27.67 29.18
C TYR A 5 -38.09 -26.46 29.41
N VAL A 6 -38.06 -25.92 30.64
CA VAL A 6 -37.20 -24.78 30.99
C VAL A 6 -35.72 -25.18 31.01
N GLY A 7 -35.41 -26.42 31.45
CA GLY A 7 -34.05 -26.97 31.41
C GLY A 7 -33.54 -27.21 29.99
N PHE A 8 -34.41 -27.62 29.07
CA PHE A 8 -34.03 -27.86 27.66
C PHE A 8 -33.74 -26.55 26.91
N ILE A 9 -34.48 -25.47 27.20
CA ILE A 9 -34.22 -24.14 26.59
C ILE A 9 -32.94 -23.51 27.13
N PHE A 10 -32.61 -23.70 28.43
CA PHE A 10 -31.36 -23.19 29.00
C PHE A 10 -30.12 -23.92 28.47
N PHE A 11 -30.22 -25.21 28.19
CA PHE A 11 -29.13 -26.00 27.59
C PHE A 11 -28.88 -25.66 26.12
N VAL A 12 -29.92 -25.31 25.36
CA VAL A 12 -29.78 -24.92 23.95
C VAL A 12 -29.25 -23.48 23.80
N CYS A 13 -29.60 -22.56 24.71
CA CYS A 13 -29.05 -21.19 24.68
C CYS A 13 -27.56 -21.10 25.07
N ASN A 14 -27.03 -22.03 25.88
CA ASN A 14 -25.60 -22.02 26.25
C ASN A 14 -24.67 -22.67 25.21
N HIS A 15 -25.23 -23.36 24.20
CA HIS A 15 -24.42 -24.02 23.16
C HIS A 15 -24.33 -23.25 21.84
N VAL A 16 -24.97 -22.09 21.72
CA VAL A 16 -24.99 -21.30 20.47
C VAL A 16 -24.56 -19.86 20.74
N THR A 17 -23.33 -19.66 21.21
CA THR A 17 -22.46 -18.54 20.85
C THR A 17 -21.05 -18.84 21.39
N TRP A 18 -20.35 -19.80 20.77
CA TRP A 18 -18.90 -19.72 20.74
C TRP A 18 -18.56 -19.04 19.42
N SER A 19 -18.53 -17.70 19.45
CA SER A 19 -17.83 -16.93 18.44
C SER A 19 -16.40 -17.47 18.41
N GLN A 20 -16.07 -18.23 17.38
CA GLN A 20 -14.67 -18.45 17.07
C GLN A 20 -14.15 -17.07 16.69
N ASP A 21 -13.35 -16.48 17.58
CA ASP A 21 -12.43 -15.44 17.17
C ASP A 21 -11.65 -16.01 16.00
N LEU A 22 -11.92 -15.51 14.80
CA LEU A 22 -11.06 -15.68 13.66
C LEU A 22 -9.79 -14.89 13.97
N ALA A 23 -8.94 -15.46 14.82
CA ALA A 23 -7.55 -15.11 14.83
C ALA A 23 -7.01 -15.58 13.49
N PHE A 24 -6.97 -14.65 12.52
CA PHE A 24 -6.13 -14.82 11.36
C PHE A 24 -4.72 -15.09 11.92
N PRO A 25 -4.06 -16.20 11.55
CA PRO A 25 -2.63 -16.24 11.75
C PRO A 25 -2.09 -14.96 11.11
N ILE A 26 -1.20 -14.28 11.82
CA ILE A 26 -0.29 -13.34 11.17
C ILE A 26 0.60 -14.26 10.35
N ASP A 27 0.05 -14.73 9.22
CA ASP A 27 0.86 -15.18 8.12
C ASP A 27 1.64 -13.92 7.80
N GLU A 28 2.85 -13.90 8.31
CA GLU A 28 3.94 -13.10 7.81
C GLU A 28 4.05 -13.46 6.33
N GLU A 29 3.15 -12.90 5.51
CA GLU A 29 3.37 -12.70 4.09
C GLU A 29 4.43 -11.59 4.00
N THR A 30 5.62 -11.89 4.52
CA THR A 30 6.85 -11.50 3.85
C THR A 30 6.68 -11.99 2.43
N SER A 31 6.48 -11.04 1.54
CA SER A 31 6.57 -11.21 0.10
C SER A 31 7.68 -12.20 -0.21
N HIS A 32 7.31 -13.27 -0.90
CA HIS A 32 8.21 -14.30 -1.36
C HIS A 32 9.46 -13.71 -2.03
N VAL A 33 10.62 -13.94 -1.42
CA VAL A 33 11.85 -14.17 -2.18
C VAL A 33 12.30 -15.58 -1.86
N SER A 34 12.08 -16.49 -2.80
CA SER A 34 12.57 -17.87 -2.72
C SER A 34 14.09 -17.89 -2.83
N GLY A 35 14.73 -18.44 -1.79
CA GLY A 35 15.97 -19.24 -1.80
C GLY A 35 17.11 -18.87 -2.76
N GLY A 36 18.20 -18.37 -2.19
CA GLY A 36 19.54 -18.39 -2.78
C GLY A 36 20.59 -18.04 -1.73
N ASN A 37 21.62 -18.87 -1.59
CA ASN A 37 22.73 -18.69 -0.65
C ASN A 37 23.57 -17.44 -1.01
N SER A 38 23.93 -16.64 0.00
CA SER A 38 24.92 -15.55 0.05
C SER A 38 24.42 -14.09 -0.03
N THR A 39 24.71 -13.41 1.09
CA THR A 39 25.22 -12.04 1.26
C THR A 39 24.31 -10.82 1.03
N VAL A 40 24.35 -9.96 2.06
CA VAL A 40 23.74 -8.62 2.19
C VAL A 40 22.25 -8.67 2.48
N ILE A 41 21.82 -7.96 3.55
CA ILE A 41 20.40 -7.64 3.76
C ILE A 41 20.08 -6.59 2.70
N ASP A 42 19.85 -7.06 1.48
CA ASP A 42 19.44 -6.22 0.36
C ASP A 42 17.94 -5.96 0.55
N ASP A 43 17.61 -4.67 0.69
CA ASP A 43 16.27 -4.09 0.56
C ASP A 43 15.14 -4.67 1.44
N ARG A 44 15.13 -4.30 2.73
CA ARG A 44 13.88 -4.41 3.49
C ARG A 44 12.87 -3.39 2.94
N ILE A 45 11.78 -3.91 2.39
CA ILE A 45 10.68 -3.12 1.82
C ILE A 45 10.06 -2.23 2.93
N PRO A 46 9.80 -0.94 2.65
CA PRO A 46 9.15 -0.04 3.61
C PRO A 46 7.75 -0.54 4.02
N ILE A 47 7.45 -0.51 5.33
CA ILE A 47 6.22 -1.13 5.88
C ILE A 47 5.27 -0.06 6.41
N SER A 48 3.99 -0.16 6.06
CA SER A 48 2.92 0.64 6.67
C SER A 48 2.29 -0.12 7.83
N ILE A 49 2.62 0.25 9.07
CA ILE A 49 2.00 -0.29 10.29
C ILE A 49 1.11 0.79 10.94
N PRO A 50 -0.20 0.56 11.10
CA PRO A 50 -1.11 1.51 11.73
C PRO A 50 -0.63 1.94 13.12
N GLY A 51 -0.60 3.25 13.38
CA GLY A 51 -0.22 3.82 14.68
C GLY A 51 1.28 3.84 14.99
N ARG A 52 2.14 3.29 14.11
CA ARG A 52 3.60 3.28 14.33
C ARG A 52 4.32 4.49 13.72
N CYS A 53 3.83 5.00 12.59
CA CYS A 53 4.31 6.24 11.99
C CYS A 53 3.17 7.26 11.81
N PRO A 54 3.52 8.56 11.73
CA PRO A 54 2.58 9.61 11.34
C PRO A 54 1.95 9.35 9.96
N LYS A 55 0.93 10.16 9.64
CA LYS A 55 0.28 10.11 8.32
C LYS A 55 1.31 10.34 7.22
N ASP A 56 1.13 9.63 6.11
CA ASP A 56 1.95 9.76 4.89
C ASP A 56 3.44 9.39 5.07
N MET A 57 3.75 8.65 6.14
CA MET A 57 5.05 8.04 6.41
C MET A 57 4.98 6.50 6.39
N LEU A 58 6.14 5.85 6.25
CA LEU A 58 6.37 4.40 6.35
C LEU A 58 7.55 4.12 7.27
N LEU A 59 7.67 2.87 7.68
CA LEU A 59 8.82 2.39 8.43
C LEU A 59 9.91 1.95 7.48
N TYR A 60 11.05 2.61 7.58
CA TYR A 60 12.28 2.28 6.89
C TYR A 60 13.27 1.62 7.84
N PRO A 61 14.07 0.65 7.37
CA PRO A 61 15.18 0.12 8.16
C PRO A 61 16.18 1.24 8.45
N GLY A 62 16.61 1.36 9.71
CA GLY A 62 17.59 2.35 10.13
C GLY A 62 19.03 1.84 10.01
N ASP A 63 19.97 2.77 9.81
CA ASP A 63 21.39 2.47 9.57
C ASP A 63 22.18 2.05 10.82
N SER A 64 21.67 2.39 12.01
CA SER A 64 22.42 2.37 13.26
C SER A 64 22.36 1.04 14.03
N ALA A 65 21.40 0.17 13.73
CA ALA A 65 21.29 -1.18 14.29
C ALA A 65 20.44 -2.09 13.38
N LYS A 66 20.69 -3.41 13.40
CA LYS A 66 19.90 -4.39 12.62
C LYS A 66 18.38 -4.34 12.89
N ASP A 67 17.98 -3.75 14.01
CA ASP A 67 16.59 -3.61 14.45
C ASP A 67 16.12 -2.15 14.57
N ALA A 68 16.94 -1.18 14.14
CA ALA A 68 16.52 0.20 14.09
C ALA A 68 15.47 0.36 12.98
N TRP A 69 14.37 1.04 13.29
CA TRP A 69 13.35 1.43 12.32
C TRP A 69 13.09 2.92 12.48
N VAL A 70 13.05 3.64 11.37
CA VAL A 70 12.78 5.07 11.32
C VAL A 70 11.51 5.33 10.52
N CYS A 71 10.73 6.32 10.92
CA CYS A 71 9.62 6.81 10.10
C CYS A 71 10.16 7.81 9.09
N ASP A 72 9.88 7.58 7.81
CA ASP A 72 10.20 8.51 6.73
C ASP A 72 9.03 8.62 5.75
N CYS A 73 9.02 9.66 4.92
CA CYS A 73 7.95 9.93 3.97
C CYS A 73 7.77 8.76 2.99
N ARG A 74 6.50 8.52 2.62
CA ARG A 74 6.17 7.60 1.52
C ARG A 74 6.83 8.08 0.22
N PRO A 75 7.08 7.19 -0.75
CA PRO A 75 7.65 7.59 -2.03
C PRO A 75 6.84 8.71 -2.69
N ARG A 76 7.56 9.75 -3.17
CA ARG A 76 7.02 11.00 -3.78
C ARG A 76 6.39 11.99 -2.80
N PHE A 77 6.51 11.76 -1.50
CA PHE A 77 6.12 12.73 -0.47
C PHE A 77 7.36 13.45 0.07
N LEU A 78 7.21 14.75 0.31
CA LEU A 78 8.25 15.66 0.75
C LEU A 78 8.07 16.01 2.23
N TYR A 79 9.16 15.91 2.99
CA TYR A 79 9.17 16.17 4.43
C TYR A 79 9.22 17.67 4.74
N PHE A 80 8.26 18.16 5.53
CA PHE A 80 8.24 19.53 6.05
C PHE A 80 8.70 19.55 7.51
N PRO A 81 9.92 20.06 7.82
CA PRO A 81 10.47 20.02 9.17
C PRO A 81 9.65 20.81 10.19
N LEU A 82 9.02 21.90 9.77
CA LEU A 82 8.28 22.81 10.64
C LEU A 82 7.07 22.16 11.32
N ASN A 83 6.46 21.16 10.69
CA ASN A 83 5.27 20.49 11.20
C ASN A 83 5.43 18.96 11.25
N ASN A 84 6.65 18.45 11.07
CA ASN A 84 6.99 17.02 11.10
C ASN A 84 6.00 16.17 10.28
N SER A 85 5.66 16.62 9.07
CA SER A 85 4.64 16.01 8.21
C SER A 85 5.14 15.85 6.78
N CYS A 86 4.61 14.84 6.10
CA CYS A 86 4.94 14.55 4.71
C CYS A 86 3.80 14.97 3.79
N TYR A 87 4.12 15.56 2.65
CA TYR A 87 3.13 16.02 1.68
C TYR A 87 3.51 15.59 0.26
N GLU A 88 2.53 15.10 -0.48
CA GLU A 88 2.76 14.65 -1.86
C GLU A 88 3.24 15.81 -2.74
N ALA A 89 4.30 15.57 -3.51
CA ALA A 89 4.80 16.55 -4.47
C ALA A 89 3.72 16.91 -5.50
N TYR A 90 3.71 18.17 -5.93
CA TYR A 90 2.73 18.78 -6.85
C TYR A 90 1.27 18.71 -6.39
N ARG A 91 1.02 18.46 -5.09
CA ARG A 91 -0.28 18.62 -4.45
C ARG A 91 -0.26 19.84 -3.53
N GLN A 92 -1.43 20.35 -3.19
CA GLN A 92 -1.55 21.54 -2.35
C GLN A 92 -0.82 21.41 -1.01
N GLY A 93 -0.96 20.27 -0.32
CA GLY A 93 -0.28 20.04 0.96
C GLY A 93 -0.56 21.16 1.99
N PRO A 94 0.47 21.71 2.66
CA PRO A 94 0.34 22.81 3.61
C PRO A 94 0.34 24.19 2.92
N CYS A 95 0.44 24.23 1.58
CA CYS A 95 0.56 25.46 0.83
C CYS A 95 -0.78 26.20 0.72
N PRO A 96 -0.74 27.53 0.53
CA PRO A 96 -1.96 28.30 0.30
C PRO A 96 -2.69 27.82 -0.97
N PRO A 97 -3.99 28.15 -1.13
CA PRO A 97 -4.74 27.80 -2.33
C PRO A 97 -4.00 28.21 -3.61
N LYS A 98 -4.14 27.40 -4.66
CA LYS A 98 -3.45 27.55 -5.96
C LYS A 98 -1.93 27.38 -5.93
N ASN A 99 -1.36 26.98 -4.80
CA ASN A 99 0.05 26.59 -4.70
C ASN A 99 0.15 25.09 -4.48
N TYR A 100 1.31 24.53 -4.79
CA TYR A 100 1.65 23.13 -4.53
C TYR A 100 3.00 23.00 -3.85
N VAL A 101 3.28 21.79 -3.35
CA VAL A 101 4.55 21.41 -2.76
C VAL A 101 5.53 21.01 -3.86
N VAL A 102 6.73 21.60 -3.88
CA VAL A 102 7.82 21.22 -4.79
C VAL A 102 9.15 21.13 -4.06
N LEU A 103 10.03 20.27 -4.55
CA LEU A 103 11.46 20.27 -4.21
C LEU A 103 12.23 20.69 -5.46
N PRO A 104 12.75 21.93 -5.51
CA PRO A 104 13.60 22.37 -6.61
C PRO A 104 14.83 21.47 -6.77
N GLU A 105 15.32 21.35 -8.00
CA GLU A 105 16.62 20.74 -8.27
C GLU A 105 17.69 21.45 -7.42
N ASP A 106 18.56 20.65 -6.79
CA ASP A 106 19.64 21.07 -5.90
C ASP A 106 19.23 21.64 -4.52
N ASP A 107 17.94 21.71 -4.21
CA ASP A 107 17.46 22.06 -2.87
C ASP A 107 17.23 20.80 -2.01
N ALA A 108 17.52 20.91 -0.71
CA ALA A 108 17.23 19.86 0.28
C ALA A 108 15.94 20.11 1.06
N VAL A 109 15.30 21.28 0.85
CA VAL A 109 14.13 21.73 1.63
C VAL A 109 12.97 22.00 0.68
N PRO A 110 11.82 21.33 0.84
CA PRO A 110 10.66 21.60 -0.01
C PRO A 110 10.06 22.97 0.28
N ARG A 111 9.43 23.56 -0.73
CA ARG A 111 8.77 24.87 -0.63
C ARG A 111 7.44 24.89 -1.36
N CYS A 112 6.63 25.87 -1.01
CA CYS A 112 5.41 26.18 -1.73
C CYS A 112 5.72 27.03 -2.96
N MET A 113 5.16 26.63 -4.10
CA MET A 113 5.25 27.36 -5.35
C MET A 113 3.87 27.49 -5.97
N GLU A 114 3.62 28.60 -6.64
CA GLU A 114 2.37 28.81 -7.37
C GLU A 114 2.23 27.73 -8.45
N ASN A 115 1.08 27.07 -8.49
CA ASN A 115 0.76 26.10 -9.52
C ASN A 115 0.32 26.88 -10.78
N PRO A 116 1.04 26.80 -11.92
CA PRO A 116 0.65 27.50 -13.14
C PRO A 116 -0.73 27.12 -13.68
N CYS A 117 -1.24 25.93 -13.31
CA CYS A 117 -2.57 25.45 -13.68
C CYS A 117 -3.67 25.92 -12.74
N LEU A 118 -3.31 26.57 -11.62
CA LEU A 118 -4.22 27.14 -10.61
C LEU A 118 -5.22 26.16 -9.99
N LYS A 119 -5.06 24.85 -10.23
CA LYS A 119 -5.95 23.78 -9.79
C LYS A 119 -5.13 22.62 -9.22
N ASP A 120 -5.45 22.24 -7.98
CA ASP A 120 -4.78 21.13 -7.30
C ASP A 120 -4.92 19.82 -8.08
N GLY A 121 -3.80 19.13 -8.29
CA GLY A 121 -3.74 17.87 -9.05
C GLY A 121 -3.54 18.03 -10.55
N GLU A 122 -3.52 19.26 -11.06
CA GLU A 122 -3.06 19.54 -12.41
C GLU A 122 -1.65 20.14 -12.38
N VAL A 123 -0.83 19.71 -13.32
CA VAL A 123 0.57 20.14 -13.45
C VAL A 123 0.86 20.61 -14.87
N PRO A 124 1.77 21.59 -15.04
CA PRO A 124 2.25 21.97 -16.35
C PRO A 124 3.17 20.88 -16.90
N PHE A 125 2.86 20.37 -18.09
CA PHE A 125 3.70 19.41 -18.81
C PHE A 125 3.72 19.80 -20.29
N ASN A 126 4.92 20.00 -20.86
CA ASN A 126 5.10 20.52 -22.22
C ASN A 126 4.27 21.78 -22.53
N GLY A 127 4.16 22.68 -21.55
CA GLY A 127 3.44 23.96 -21.68
C GLY A 127 1.90 23.86 -21.61
N THR A 128 1.34 22.68 -21.35
CA THR A 128 -0.11 22.48 -21.17
C THR A 128 -0.41 21.86 -19.81
N CYS A 129 -1.56 22.17 -19.23
CA CYS A 129 -1.99 21.62 -17.96
C CYS A 129 -2.66 20.26 -18.12
N TYR A 130 -2.19 19.29 -17.34
CA TYR A 130 -2.74 17.93 -17.33
C TYR A 130 -2.93 17.43 -15.90
N PRO A 131 -3.95 16.58 -15.66
CA PRO A 131 -4.10 15.93 -14.37
C PRO A 131 -2.98 14.91 -14.13
N LEU A 132 -2.39 14.95 -12.94
CA LEU A 132 -1.46 13.93 -12.48
C LEU A 132 -2.13 12.55 -12.44
N ARG A 133 -1.33 11.50 -12.63
CA ARG A 133 -1.75 10.10 -12.47
C ARG A 133 -2.95 9.68 -13.34
N THR A 134 -3.18 10.39 -14.45
CA THR A 134 -4.26 10.09 -15.40
C THR A 134 -3.67 9.46 -16.66
N ILE A 135 -4.27 8.35 -17.10
CA ILE A 135 -3.82 7.58 -18.27
C ILE A 135 -4.01 8.41 -19.54
N GLY A 136 -2.99 8.43 -20.40
CA GLY A 136 -3.00 9.12 -21.68
C GLY A 136 -2.46 10.55 -21.57
N GLY A 137 -3.19 11.50 -22.17
CA GLY A 137 -2.74 12.88 -22.28
C GLY A 137 -1.40 12.97 -23.04
N PRO A 138 -0.36 13.63 -22.48
CA PRO A 138 0.94 13.72 -23.13
C PRO A 138 1.74 12.40 -23.06
N CYS A 139 1.31 11.44 -22.24
CA CYS A 139 1.96 10.14 -22.06
C CYS A 139 1.18 9.00 -22.76
N ALA A 140 0.30 9.31 -23.72
CA ALA A 140 -0.42 8.30 -24.49
C ALA A 140 0.52 7.40 -25.31
N PRO A 141 0.17 6.12 -25.58
CA PRO A 141 -1.13 5.49 -25.32
C PRO A 141 -1.31 4.95 -23.88
N ASP A 142 -0.27 4.38 -23.28
CA ASP A 142 -0.37 3.58 -22.04
C ASP A 142 0.53 4.12 -20.91
N GLY A 143 0.68 5.44 -20.83
CA GLY A 143 1.46 6.13 -19.80
C GLY A 143 0.65 7.12 -18.97
N VAL A 144 1.25 7.57 -17.88
CA VAL A 144 0.72 8.58 -16.96
C VAL A 144 1.80 9.60 -16.64
N ILE A 145 1.39 10.82 -16.33
CA ILE A 145 2.30 11.79 -15.72
C ILE A 145 2.50 11.39 -14.25
N GLY A 146 3.70 10.94 -13.93
CA GLY A 146 4.17 10.57 -12.61
C GLY A 146 5.14 11.61 -12.04
N VAL A 147 5.53 11.38 -10.79
CA VAL A 147 6.60 12.11 -10.11
C VAL A 147 7.69 11.09 -9.83
N ASN A 148 8.92 11.39 -10.26
CA ASN A 148 10.08 10.57 -9.97
C ASN A 148 10.35 10.55 -8.46
N GLU A 149 10.59 9.37 -7.88
CA GLU A 149 10.69 9.23 -6.42
C GLU A 149 11.96 9.84 -5.83
N THR A 150 13.02 9.98 -6.65
CA THR A 150 14.32 10.49 -6.22
C THR A 150 14.50 11.96 -6.57
N THR A 151 14.12 12.35 -7.79
CA THR A 151 14.33 13.74 -8.27
C THR A 151 13.13 14.65 -8.04
N PHE A 152 11.96 14.10 -7.72
CA PHE A 152 10.69 14.83 -7.62
C PHE A 152 10.32 15.63 -8.88
N GLN A 153 10.87 15.25 -10.04
CA GLN A 153 10.52 15.81 -11.33
C GLN A 153 9.31 15.09 -11.94
N LEU A 154 8.61 15.78 -12.83
CA LEU A 154 7.51 15.19 -13.61
C LEU A 154 8.07 14.37 -14.77
N GLU A 155 7.56 13.15 -14.93
CA GLU A 155 7.97 12.26 -16.02
C GLU A 155 6.78 11.42 -16.52
N CYS A 156 6.88 10.92 -17.76
CA CYS A 156 5.95 9.92 -18.24
C CYS A 156 6.39 8.55 -17.74
N VAL A 157 5.51 7.87 -17.00
CA VAL A 157 5.72 6.51 -16.49
C VAL A 157 4.72 5.58 -17.16
N GLU A 158 5.16 4.38 -17.54
CA GLU A 158 4.26 3.35 -18.06
C GLU A 158 3.26 2.88 -17.00
N THR A 159 2.01 2.66 -17.42
CA THR A 159 0.94 2.17 -16.55
C THR A 159 1.23 0.81 -15.90
N SER A 160 2.07 -0.01 -16.54
CA SER A 160 2.52 -1.32 -16.08
C SER A 160 3.42 -1.25 -14.82
N ILE A 161 4.12 -0.13 -14.65
CA ILE A 161 5.09 0.10 -13.57
C ILE A 161 4.57 1.15 -12.57
N ALA A 162 3.60 1.97 -12.97
CA ALA A 162 3.02 3.01 -12.13
C ALA A 162 2.36 2.42 -10.86
N PRO A 163 2.94 2.61 -9.66
CA PRO A 163 2.53 1.90 -8.45
C PRO A 163 1.18 2.34 -7.88
N PHE A 164 0.58 3.39 -8.47
CA PHE A 164 -0.68 3.99 -8.04
C PHE A 164 -1.88 3.63 -8.93
N ILE A 165 -1.65 2.89 -10.02
CA ILE A 165 -2.74 2.45 -10.88
C ILE A 165 -3.21 1.08 -10.37
N ILE A 166 -4.48 1.01 -9.97
CA ILE A 166 -5.13 -0.27 -9.72
C ILE A 166 -5.32 -0.91 -11.10
N ILE A 167 -4.47 -1.88 -11.44
CA ILE A 167 -4.67 -2.68 -12.65
C ILE A 167 -6.01 -3.40 -12.47
N ASP A 168 -6.99 -3.05 -13.29
CA ASP A 168 -8.27 -3.75 -13.30
C ASP A 168 -8.01 -5.23 -13.62
N ALA A 169 -8.19 -6.07 -12.60
CA ALA A 169 -7.96 -7.50 -12.75
C ALA A 169 -8.95 -8.00 -13.82
N PRO A 170 -8.50 -8.75 -14.85
CA PRO A 170 -9.34 -9.12 -15.99
C PRO A 170 -10.68 -9.71 -15.52
N SER A 171 -11.80 -9.26 -16.10
CA SER A 171 -13.17 -9.56 -15.62
C SER A 171 -13.57 -11.05 -15.62
N ARG A 172 -12.66 -11.97 -15.98
CA ARG A 172 -12.90 -13.42 -16.03
C ARG A 172 -13.26 -14.00 -14.66
N THR A 173 -14.54 -14.20 -14.40
CA THR A 173 -15.02 -14.88 -13.18
C THR A 173 -14.38 -16.26 -13.06
N CYS A 174 -13.71 -16.52 -11.93
CA CYS A 174 -13.10 -17.81 -11.68
C CYS A 174 -14.16 -18.86 -11.32
N PRO A 175 -13.99 -20.14 -11.70
CA PRO A 175 -14.89 -21.21 -11.30
C PRO A 175 -14.99 -21.33 -9.77
N PRO A 176 -16.15 -21.73 -9.22
CA PRO A 176 -16.31 -21.99 -7.79
C PRO A 176 -15.22 -22.93 -7.25
N GLY A 177 -14.63 -22.57 -6.11
CA GLY A 177 -13.56 -23.36 -5.46
C GLY A 177 -12.14 -23.13 -6.02
N SER A 178 -11.96 -22.16 -6.91
CA SER A 178 -10.63 -21.71 -7.36
C SER A 178 -10.27 -20.34 -6.77
N ARG A 179 -8.97 -20.04 -6.67
CA ARG A 179 -8.41 -18.73 -6.30
C ARG A 179 -7.72 -18.12 -7.51
N ARG A 180 -7.85 -16.81 -7.68
CA ARG A 180 -7.22 -16.04 -8.76
C ARG A 180 -5.82 -15.59 -8.34
N SER A 181 -4.82 -15.71 -9.23
CA SER A 181 -3.50 -15.09 -9.04
C SER A 181 -3.48 -13.61 -9.47
N THR A 182 -2.42 -12.88 -9.13
CA THR A 182 -2.19 -11.49 -9.58
C THR A 182 -2.24 -11.36 -11.12
N LEU A 183 -1.75 -12.37 -11.84
CA LEU A 183 -1.84 -12.47 -13.31
C LEU A 183 -3.23 -12.86 -13.85
N GLY A 184 -4.27 -12.92 -13.01
CA GLY A 184 -5.63 -13.28 -13.44
C GLY A 184 -5.88 -14.78 -13.70
N VAL A 185 -4.94 -15.67 -13.36
CA VAL A 185 -5.07 -17.13 -13.58
C VAL A 185 -5.83 -17.78 -12.43
N CYS A 186 -6.88 -18.55 -12.73
CA CYS A 186 -7.65 -19.29 -11.72
C CYS A 186 -6.98 -20.64 -11.38
N LYS A 187 -6.51 -20.80 -10.15
CA LYS A 187 -5.90 -22.03 -9.62
C LYS A 187 -6.85 -22.72 -8.66
N LYS A 188 -7.01 -24.05 -8.74
CA LYS A 188 -7.78 -24.82 -7.75
C LYS A 188 -7.06 -24.77 -6.40
N VAL A 189 -7.80 -24.48 -5.33
CA VAL A 189 -7.24 -24.54 -3.98
C VAL A 189 -7.05 -26.01 -3.60
N LYS A 190 -5.80 -26.49 -3.59
CA LYS A 190 -5.50 -27.81 -3.03
C LYS A 190 -5.73 -27.73 -1.53
N ARG A 191 -6.79 -28.38 -1.04
CA ARG A 191 -6.97 -28.61 0.40
C ARG A 191 -5.88 -29.58 0.84
N TYR A 192 -4.82 -29.08 1.45
CA TYR A 192 -3.89 -29.95 2.17
C TYR A 192 -4.60 -30.40 3.44
N ASN A 193 -4.95 -31.68 3.51
CA ASN A 193 -5.40 -32.28 4.75
C ASN A 193 -4.24 -32.17 5.75
N ARG A 194 -4.44 -31.39 6.81
CA ARG A 194 -3.51 -31.29 7.93
C ARG A 194 -3.40 -32.69 8.56
N VAL A 195 -2.37 -33.45 8.19
CA VAL A 195 -2.07 -34.74 8.80
C VAL A 195 -1.79 -34.47 10.27
N ARG A 196 -2.74 -34.81 11.15
CA ARG A 196 -2.52 -34.83 12.59
C ARG A 196 -1.49 -35.93 12.84
N ARG A 197 -0.22 -35.56 13.04
CA ARG A 197 0.73 -36.47 13.69
C ARG A 197 0.29 -36.58 15.15
N SER A 198 -0.41 -37.66 15.47
CA SER A 198 -0.60 -38.11 16.84
C SER A 198 0.77 -38.46 17.41
N VAL A 199 1.24 -37.67 18.37
CA VAL A 199 2.37 -38.05 19.23
C VAL A 199 1.83 -39.09 20.20
N SER A 200 2.21 -40.35 19.98
CA SER A 200 2.05 -41.45 20.93
C SER A 200 3.08 -41.27 22.04
N GLY A 201 2.61 -40.93 23.24
CA GLY A 201 3.32 -41.14 24.50
C GLY A 201 2.79 -42.38 25.19
#